data_AF-A0A499UVI3-F1
#
_entry.id   AF-A0A499UVI3-F1
#
_cell.length_a   1.000
_cell.length_b   1.000
_cell.length_c   1.000
_cell.angle_alpha   90.00
_cell.angle_beta   90.00
_cell.angle_gamma   90.00
#
_symmetry.space_group_name_H-M   'P 1'
#
loop_
_entity.id
_entity.type
_entity.pdbx_description
1 polymer ?
#
loop_
_entity_poly.entity_id
_entity_poly.type
_entity_poly.pdbx_seq_one_letter_code
_entity_poly.pdbx_strand_id
1 'polypeptide(L)'
;MSTSAYAEDATVYAGGAGAMVEWRAYGDHLYITDLEADGQSAVGIVQLGNGTAYYYWNTDGNGTTRHVNLNLPENRPLAVGAAVGNYQGTPTGGLIWSSVSTKSVSTSYSP
;
A
#
# COMPACT_ATOMS: atom_id res chain seq x y z
N MET A 1 27.37 7.20 -3.03
CA MET A 1 26.65 7.61 -1.81
C MET A 1 25.81 6.43 -1.36
N SER A 2 26.04 5.90 -0.15
CA SER A 2 25.23 4.81 0.41
C SER A 2 24.15 5.48 1.27
N THR A 3 22.91 5.52 0.79
CA THR A 3 21.78 5.89 1.61
C THR A 3 21.53 4.72 2.56
N SER A 4 21.92 4.88 3.82
CA SER A 4 21.50 3.98 4.89
C SER A 4 19.97 3.88 4.86
N ALA A 5 19.44 2.68 4.69
CA ALA A 5 18.01 2.41 4.70
C ALA A 5 17.53 2.56 6.14
N TYR A 6 16.96 3.70 6.48
CA TYR A 6 16.24 3.86 7.74
C TYR A 6 14.81 3.35 7.53
N ALA A 7 14.25 2.72 8.55
CA ALA A 7 12.83 2.36 8.59
C ALA A 7 12.02 3.65 8.39
N GLU A 8 11.26 3.76 7.31
CA GLU A 8 10.50 4.96 7.00
C GLU A 8 9.02 4.63 6.94
N ASP A 9 8.26 5.16 7.91
CA ASP A 9 6.81 5.20 7.84
C ASP A 9 6.37 6.10 6.67
N ALA A 10 5.27 5.75 6.02
CA ALA A 10 4.76 6.52 4.91
C ALA A 10 3.23 6.53 4.86
N THR A 11 2.68 7.66 4.46
CA THR A 11 1.27 7.78 4.06
C THR A 11 1.21 8.09 2.58
N VAL A 12 0.39 7.35 1.84
CA VAL A 12 0.17 7.52 0.40
C VAL A 12 -1.32 7.63 0.14
N TYR A 13 -1.73 8.63 -0.65
CA TYR A 13 -3.11 8.80 -1.09
C TYR A 13 -3.22 8.39 -2.54
N ALA A 14 -4.32 7.73 -2.92
CA ALA A 14 -4.63 7.49 -4.31
C ALA A 14 -4.85 8.81 -5.05
N GLY A 15 -4.60 8.84 -6.35
CA GLY A 15 -4.94 9.97 -7.22
C GLY A 15 -6.45 10.21 -7.16
N GLY A 16 -6.85 11.39 -6.69
CA GLY A 16 -8.26 11.72 -6.41
C GLY A 16 -8.68 11.49 -4.95
N ALA A 17 -7.78 11.05 -4.06
CA ALA A 17 -7.95 10.92 -2.61
C ALA A 17 -9.03 9.95 -2.09
N GLY A 18 -9.63 9.09 -2.93
CA GLY A 18 -10.60 8.08 -2.51
C GLY A 18 -10.04 6.94 -1.64
N ALA A 19 -8.72 6.76 -1.59
CA ALA A 19 -8.07 5.77 -0.75
C ALA A 19 -6.78 6.30 -0.11
N MET A 20 -6.46 5.78 1.06
CA MET A 20 -5.22 6.05 1.78
C MET A 20 -4.54 4.75 2.21
N VAL A 21 -3.22 4.74 2.11
CA VAL A 21 -2.37 3.68 2.64
C VAL A 21 -1.42 4.26 3.66
N GLU A 22 -1.38 3.66 4.85
CA GLU A 22 -0.37 3.94 5.87
C GLU A 22 0.54 2.72 6.00
N TRP A 23 1.83 2.95 5.76
CA TRP A 23 2.92 2.01 5.95
C TRP A 23 3.62 2.33 7.26
N ARG A 24 3.77 1.31 8.11
CA ARG A 24 4.60 1.34 9.31
C ARG A 24 5.75 0.37 9.11
N ALA A 25 6.95 0.91 9.00
CA ALA A 25 8.14 0.11 8.72
C ALA A 25 8.53 -0.77 9.91
N TYR A 26 8.19 -0.35 11.13
CA TYR A 26 8.33 -1.19 12.32
C TYR A 26 7.16 -2.18 12.39
N GLY A 27 7.46 -3.48 12.25
CA GLY A 27 6.47 -4.55 12.24
C GLY A 27 5.78 -4.81 10.88
N ASP A 28 6.22 -4.12 9.82
CA ASP A 28 5.75 -4.29 8.44
C ASP A 28 4.21 -4.24 8.28
N HIS A 29 3.61 -3.20 8.87
CA HIS A 29 2.17 -3.02 8.82
C HIS A 29 1.74 -2.13 7.66
N LEU A 30 0.74 -2.60 6.94
CA LEU A 30 0.05 -1.86 5.89
C LEU A 30 -1.41 -1.68 6.29
N TYR A 31 -1.84 -0.42 6.43
CA TYR A 31 -3.23 -0.06 6.69
C TYR A 31 -3.81 0.57 5.44
N ILE A 32 -4.96 0.09 4.98
CA ILE A 32 -5.59 0.47 3.73
C ILE A 32 -6.98 1.00 4.06
N THR A 33 -7.16 2.30 3.95
CA THR A 33 -8.37 3.00 4.33
C THR A 33 -9.12 3.46 3.09
N ASP A 34 -10.40 3.13 3.03
CA ASP A 34 -11.33 3.70 2.08
C ASP A 34 -11.87 5.02 2.65
N LEU A 35 -11.66 6.13 1.92
CA LEU A 35 -11.94 7.48 2.40
C LEU A 35 -13.25 8.05 1.87
N GLU A 36 -13.82 7.47 0.80
CA GLU A 36 -14.97 8.05 0.10
C GLU A 36 -16.11 7.04 -0.09
N ALA A 37 -17.36 7.50 0.06
CA ALA A 37 -18.55 6.69 -0.22
C ALA A 37 -18.91 6.72 -1.72
N ASP A 38 -17.94 6.45 -2.59
CA ASP A 38 -18.11 6.50 -4.05
C ASP A 38 -18.45 5.12 -4.67
N GLY A 39 -18.48 4.08 -3.84
CA GLY A 39 -18.75 2.70 -4.23
C GLY A 39 -17.53 1.96 -4.77
N GLN A 40 -16.36 2.61 -4.79
CA GLN A 40 -15.08 1.98 -5.11
C GLN A 40 -14.49 1.33 -3.86
N SER A 41 -13.54 0.43 -4.06
CA SER A 41 -12.74 -0.19 -3.01
C SER A 41 -11.36 0.44 -2.96
N ALA A 42 -10.83 0.65 -1.76
CA ALA A 42 -9.44 1.06 -1.57
C ALA A 42 -8.48 -0.11 -1.82
N VAL A 43 -7.32 0.19 -2.40
CA VAL A 43 -6.30 -0.81 -2.72
C VAL A 43 -4.94 -0.37 -2.18
N GLY A 44 -4.32 -1.25 -1.39
CA GLY A 44 -2.93 -1.14 -0.99
C GLY A 44 -2.03 -1.92 -1.94
N ILE A 45 -0.94 -1.29 -2.38
CA ILE A 45 0.05 -1.87 -3.29
C ILE A 45 1.38 -1.97 -2.56
N VAL A 46 2.04 -3.12 -2.69
CA VAL A 46 3.41 -3.33 -2.20
C VAL A 46 4.25 -3.88 -3.34
N GLN A 47 5.26 -3.15 -3.76
CA GLN A 47 6.19 -3.54 -4.80
C GLN A 47 7.57 -3.79 -4.21
N LEU A 48 8.03 -5.04 -4.29
CA LEU A 48 9.34 -5.43 -3.83
C LEU A 48 10.41 -5.06 -4.88
N GLY A 49 11.65 -4.85 -4.42
CA GLY A 49 12.79 -4.52 -5.30
C GLY A 49 13.13 -5.56 -6.38
N ASN A 50 12.56 -6.77 -6.32
CA ASN A 50 12.69 -7.80 -7.35
C ASN A 50 11.62 -7.68 -8.47
N GLY A 51 10.74 -6.68 -8.41
CA GLY A 51 9.66 -6.45 -9.36
C GLY A 51 8.35 -7.16 -9.03
N THR A 52 8.28 -7.95 -7.96
CA THR A 52 7.02 -8.55 -7.49
C THR A 52 6.12 -7.48 -6.88
N ALA A 53 4.86 -7.44 -7.29
CA ALA A 53 3.85 -6.54 -6.74
C ALA A 53 2.68 -7.32 -6.13
N TYR A 54 2.24 -6.90 -4.95
CA TYR A 54 1.08 -7.41 -4.23
C TYR A 54 0.00 -6.34 -4.16
N TYR A 55 -1.26 -6.76 -4.27
CA TYR A 55 -2.44 -5.91 -4.27
C TYR A 55 -3.40 -6.39 -3.19
N TYR A 56 -3.69 -5.53 -2.23
CA TYR A 56 -4.54 -5.81 -1.08
C TYR A 56 -5.77 -4.93 -1.16
N TRP A 57 -6.94 -5.55 -1.30
CA TRP A 57 -8.20 -4.84 -1.46
C TRP A 57 -8.89 -4.64 -0.13
N ASN A 58 -9.27 -3.42 0.20
CA ASN A 58 -10.26 -3.14 1.22
C ASN A 58 -11.63 -2.96 0.53
N THR A 59 -12.44 -4.01 0.58
CA THR A 59 -13.77 -4.06 -0.04
C THR A 59 -14.91 -3.78 0.94
N ASP A 60 -14.60 -3.49 2.20
CA ASP A 60 -15.61 -3.31 3.25
C ASP A 60 -16.28 -1.92 3.16
N GLY A 61 -15.80 -1.05 2.27
CA GLY A 61 -16.39 0.23 1.91
C GLY A 61 -15.92 1.39 2.78
N ASN A 62 -16.51 2.57 2.54
CA ASN A 62 -16.10 3.84 3.14
C ASN A 62 -15.89 3.80 4.65
N GLY A 63 -14.78 4.40 5.11
CA GLY A 63 -14.43 4.56 6.52
C GLY A 63 -13.84 3.30 7.16
N THR A 64 -13.80 2.19 6.42
CA THR A 64 -13.17 0.96 6.91
C THR A 64 -11.67 0.99 6.67
N THR A 65 -10.94 0.25 7.50
CA THR A 65 -9.50 0.07 7.36
C THR A 65 -9.18 -1.41 7.34
N ARG A 66 -8.57 -1.88 6.26
CA ARG A 66 -7.95 -3.22 6.21
C ARG A 66 -6.52 -3.13 6.71
N HIS A 67 -6.19 -3.94 7.70
CA HIS A 67 -4.83 -4.14 8.17
C HIS A 67 -4.23 -5.39 7.51
N VAL A 68 -2.98 -5.26 7.05
CA VAL A 68 -2.17 -6.37 6.54
C VAL A 68 -0.82 -6.35 7.25
N ASN A 69 -0.46 -7.46 7.88
CA ASN A 69 0.88 -7.70 8.37
C ASN A 69 1.65 -8.49 7.31
N LEU A 70 2.71 -7.91 6.77
CA LEU A 70 3.41 -8.44 5.59
C LEU A 70 4.61 -9.32 5.93
N ASN A 71 5.14 -9.24 7.16
CA ASN A 71 6.29 -10.01 7.65
C ASN A 71 7.42 -10.11 6.59
N LEU A 72 7.95 -8.95 6.19
CA LEU A 72 8.87 -8.83 5.07
C LEU A 72 10.32 -9.04 5.51
N PRO A 73 11.22 -9.43 4.59
CA PRO A 73 12.64 -9.45 4.89
C PRO A 73 13.17 -8.06 5.25
N GLU A 74 13.95 -7.98 6.33
CA GLU A 74 14.56 -6.74 6.82
C GLU A 74 15.55 -6.12 5.83
N ASN A 75 15.73 -4.80 5.93
CA ASN A 75 16.69 -4.01 5.15
C ASN A 75 16.53 -4.18 3.62
N ARG A 76 15.29 -4.15 3.13
CA ARG A 76 14.98 -4.20 1.70
C ARG A 76 14.23 -2.95 1.26
N PRO A 77 14.64 -2.33 0.12
CA PRO A 77 13.86 -1.29 -0.49
C PRO A 77 12.58 -1.89 -1.09
N LEU A 78 11.47 -1.19 -0.91
CA LEU A 78 10.18 -1.50 -1.52
C LEU A 78 9.45 -0.20 -1.87
N ALA A 79 8.36 -0.29 -2.61
CA ALA A 79 7.44 0.82 -2.78
C ALA A 79 6.08 0.43 -2.23
N VAL A 80 5.46 1.32 -1.47
CA VAL A 80 4.06 1.22 -1.07
C VAL A 80 3.22 2.15 -1.91
N GLY A 81 1.97 1.79 -2.18
CA GLY A 81 1.09 2.59 -2.98
C GLY A 81 -0.37 2.47 -2.58
N ALA A 82 -1.14 3.49 -2.95
CA ALA A 82 -2.57 3.56 -2.79
C ALA A 82 -3.23 3.70 -4.16
N ALA A 83 -4.37 3.04 -4.33
CA ALA A 83 -5.21 3.13 -5.52
C ALA A 83 -6.67 2.88 -5.15
N VAL A 84 -7.57 3.14 -6.08
CA VAL A 84 -8.98 2.76 -6.01
C VAL A 84 -9.35 1.83 -7.16
N GLY A 85 -10.45 1.10 -7.02
CA GLY A 85 -10.99 0.28 -8.09
C GLY A 85 -12.24 -0.48 -7.68
N ASN A 86 -12.81 -1.24 -8.61
CA ASN A 86 -13.95 -2.12 -8.35
C ASN A 86 -13.48 -3.57 -8.41
N TYR A 87 -13.43 -4.27 -7.27
CA TYR A 87 -12.85 -5.62 -7.22
C TYR A 87 -13.60 -6.61 -8.12
N GLN A 88 -12.88 -7.24 -9.06
CA GLN A 88 -13.45 -8.24 -10.00
C GLN A 88 -13.01 -9.69 -9.70
N GLY A 89 -12.56 -9.99 -8.49
CA GLY A 89 -12.14 -11.35 -8.11
C GLY A 89 -10.68 -11.69 -8.45
N THR A 90 -9.91 -10.77 -9.01
CA THR A 90 -8.47 -10.94 -9.28
C THR A 90 -7.65 -9.78 -8.70
N PRO A 91 -6.34 -9.96 -8.44
CA PRO A 91 -5.52 -8.93 -7.79
C PRO A 91 -5.55 -7.55 -8.47
N THR A 92 -5.67 -7.51 -9.80
CA THR A 92 -5.68 -6.26 -10.59
C THR A 92 -7.00 -6.01 -11.32
N GLY A 93 -7.97 -6.93 -11.21
CA GLY A 93 -9.25 -6.82 -11.89
C GLY A 93 -10.06 -5.64 -11.38
N GLY A 94 -10.32 -4.68 -12.27
CA GLY A 94 -11.06 -3.44 -11.98
C GLY A 94 -10.26 -2.38 -11.22
N LEU A 95 -8.94 -2.54 -11.08
CA LEU A 95 -8.05 -1.50 -10.57
C LEU A 95 -8.04 -0.29 -11.53
N ILE A 96 -8.20 0.91 -10.99
CA ILE A 96 -8.10 2.15 -11.78
C ILE A 96 -6.64 2.61 -11.77
N TRP A 97 -5.91 2.23 -12.82
CA TRP A 97 -4.47 2.51 -12.94
C TRP A 97 -4.11 4.00 -12.87
N SER A 98 -4.98 4.89 -13.33
CA SER A 98 -4.77 6.34 -13.23
C SER A 98 -4.85 6.89 -11.81
N SER A 99 -5.38 6.11 -10.86
CA SER A 99 -5.43 6.48 -9.44
C SER A 99 -4.19 6.00 -8.66
N VAL A 100 -3.32 5.20 -9.27
CA VAL A 100 -2.17 4.63 -8.58
C VAL A 100 -1.18 5.72 -8.23
N SER A 101 -0.88 5.83 -6.93
CA SER A 101 0.22 6.63 -6.40
C SER A 101 1.12 5.73 -5.57
N THR A 102 2.43 5.89 -5.71
CA THR A 102 3.42 5.07 -5.00
C THR A 102 4.50 5.93 -4.36
N LYS A 103 5.12 5.40 -3.31
CA LYS A 103 6.27 5.98 -2.62
C LYS A 103 7.27 4.90 -2.26
N SER A 104 8.53 5.12 -2.60
CA SER A 104 9.64 4.25 -2.18
C SER A 104 9.88 4.41 -0.68
N VAL A 105 10.01 3.28 0.01
CA VAL A 105 10.30 3.15 1.44
C VAL A 105 11.27 1.98 1.66
N SER A 106 11.72 1.78 2.90
CA SER A 106 12.52 0.62 3.28
C SER A 106 11.92 -0.08 4.51
N THR A 107 12.05 -1.40 4.57
CA THR A 107 11.71 -2.16 5.79
C THR A 107 12.66 -1.78 6.93
N SER A 108 12.22 -1.99 8.17
CA SER A 108 13.05 -1.72 9.33
C SER A 108 14.30 -2.60 9.38
N TYR A 109 15.34 -2.07 10.04
CA TYR A 109 16.54 -2.79 10.43
C TYR A 109 16.42 -3.06 11.94
N SER A 110 16.27 -4.31 12.35
CA SER A 110 16.51 -4.69 13.75
C SER A 110 18.03 -4.77 13.99
N PRO A 111 18.58 -3.99 14.94
CA PRO A 111 19.99 -4.10 15.35
C PRO A 111 20.29 -5.38 16.14
#